data_AF-A0A954ECK1-F1
#
_entry.id   AF-A0A954ECK1-F1
#
_cell.length_a   1.000
_cell.length_b   1.000
_cell.length_c   1.000
_cell.angle_alpha   90.00
_cell.angle_beta   90.00
_cell.angle_gamma   90.00
#
_symmetry.space_group_name_H-M   'P 1'
#
loop_
_entity.id
_entity.type
_entity.pdbx_description
1 polymer ?
#
loop_
_entity_poly.entity_id
_entity_poly.type
_entity_poly.pdbx_seq_one_letter_code
_entity_poly.pdbx_strand_id
1 'polypeptide(L)'
;ARAVGTRRSVTVESASDLSRLDPLAIERVIEEAAPLIRCEDELHDYLLTRILVPLNDLNAWTDWMERLRETGRATVITTEENRQFLVAAERLHYAEVLWPELSRNPEINTPILSFSKTPPATTDARRDILRGWMESLGPVTSHELAEQLGWTVSQLDATFEALEGEGLVLRGRFRSSDQESEIEWCHRRLLSRIHRLTMEGLRKQIEPVEVETYMRFLFRHHGLHPAHRREGLEGVFRSICQLQGLDLPAVSWERDLLRHRVKDYSASWLDELCVTGEVGWGRLFPAMKNAPAKGRPTYRLSKNSLIGLFRREDAPWLLPERGTLKPEDLTGSAQDLLTVLQHQGAMFANDLGQILELLPTHLNEALGELVSRGWISSDGMAGLRNLIGSGASRPNTSYRGFGRMQLKPQLAPRAGRWSIWRREGVLDDPARMQQRIEFWAWQLLNRWGVVFRDLLEREQGAPRWFELVQCYRRLEARGEIRGGRFIRGVAGEQYASSDVVAQLRKLRNESTDGDAVVILKGTDPLNLAGIITQESRVPALPSNRIVYWRGVPVGMYRKQEFRLLKSVTTEEGLILAKLLNMTPGEMATARRELARTGTASAEEVANP
;
A
#
# COMPACT_ATOMS: atom_id res chain seq x y z
N ALA A 1 0.72 -31.57 -10.77
CA ALA A 1 -0.31 -30.91 -11.58
C ALA A 1 -0.21 -29.40 -11.35
N ARG A 2 0.17 -28.65 -12.39
CA ARG A 2 0.39 -27.19 -12.37
C ARG A 2 -0.96 -26.47 -12.42
N ALA A 3 -1.12 -25.43 -11.60
CA ALA A 3 -2.06 -24.33 -11.87
C ALA A 3 -1.32 -23.01 -11.62
N VAL A 4 -0.56 -22.61 -12.64
CA VAL A 4 0.04 -21.29 -12.77
C VAL A 4 -1.03 -20.39 -13.38
N GLY A 5 -1.57 -19.46 -12.60
CA GLY A 5 -2.47 -18.41 -13.07
C GLY A 5 -1.68 -17.21 -13.55
N THR A 6 -1.13 -17.28 -14.77
CA THR A 6 -0.58 -16.11 -15.47
C THR A 6 -1.66 -15.31 -16.19
N ARG A 7 -1.54 -13.98 -16.10
CA ARG A 7 -2.09 -12.92 -16.97
C ARG A 7 -3.59 -12.58 -16.85
N ARG A 8 -3.82 -11.37 -16.32
CA ARG A 8 -4.82 -10.38 -16.79
C ARG A 8 -4.19 -8.99 -16.64
N SER A 9 -3.57 -8.45 -17.69
CA SER A 9 -4.13 -7.43 -18.59
C SER A 9 -4.87 -6.30 -17.86
N VAL A 10 -4.30 -5.10 -17.94
CA VAL A 10 -4.99 -3.84 -17.68
C VAL A 10 -6.10 -3.73 -18.73
N THR A 11 -7.36 -3.96 -18.33
CA THR A 11 -8.55 -3.74 -19.15
C THR A 11 -9.58 -2.95 -18.36
N VAL A 12 -10.30 -2.10 -19.09
CA VAL A 12 -11.20 -1.00 -18.66
C VAL A 12 -12.49 -1.47 -17.95
N GLU A 13 -12.59 -2.73 -17.52
CA GLU A 13 -13.82 -3.29 -16.98
C GLU A 13 -13.65 -3.69 -15.51
N SER A 14 -14.16 -2.85 -14.61
CA SER A 14 -14.87 -3.34 -13.43
C SER A 14 -15.70 -2.24 -12.76
N ALA A 15 -16.78 -1.84 -13.44
CA ALA A 15 -17.91 -1.24 -12.75
C ALA A 15 -18.56 -2.23 -11.73
N SER A 16 -18.21 -3.52 -11.80
CA SER A 16 -18.51 -4.54 -10.79
C SER A 16 -17.78 -4.35 -9.44
N ASP A 17 -16.70 -3.57 -9.40
CA ASP A 17 -15.83 -3.45 -8.21
C ASP A 17 -16.16 -2.23 -7.36
N LEU A 18 -17.15 -1.43 -7.76
CA LEU A 18 -17.71 -0.32 -6.97
C LEU A 18 -18.76 -0.87 -6.00
N SER A 19 -18.37 -1.82 -5.14
CA SER A 19 -19.32 -2.49 -4.25
C SER A 19 -19.70 -1.61 -3.06
N ARG A 20 -21.00 -1.29 -2.98
CA ARG A 20 -21.77 -0.71 -1.86
C ARG A 20 -21.64 0.81 -1.70
N LEU A 21 -22.44 1.52 -2.49
CA LEU A 21 -22.70 2.96 -2.30
C LEU A 21 -23.61 3.18 -1.08
N ASP A 22 -23.42 4.30 -0.38
CA ASP A 22 -24.30 4.70 0.72
C ASP A 22 -25.63 5.21 0.14
N PRO A 23 -26.80 4.64 0.53
CA PRO A 23 -28.10 5.12 0.07
C PRO A 23 -28.31 6.62 0.30
N LEU A 24 -27.83 7.16 1.43
CA LEU A 24 -27.93 8.60 1.72
C LEU A 24 -27.06 9.44 0.78
N ALA A 25 -25.93 8.90 0.32
CA ALA A 25 -25.11 9.56 -0.69
C ALA A 25 -25.76 9.55 -2.07
N ILE A 26 -26.50 8.49 -2.41
CA ILE A 26 -27.29 8.41 -3.64
C ILE A 26 -28.37 9.48 -3.62
N GLU A 27 -29.23 9.48 -2.59
CA GLU A 27 -30.34 10.43 -2.42
C GLU A 27 -29.84 11.88 -2.50
N ARG A 28 -28.78 12.21 -1.76
CA ARG A 28 -28.20 13.55 -1.76
C ARG A 28 -27.69 13.99 -3.13
N VAL A 29 -27.03 13.11 -3.88
CA VAL A 29 -26.52 13.49 -5.22
C VAL A 29 -27.66 13.67 -6.21
N ILE A 30 -28.71 12.84 -6.13
CA ILE A 30 -29.90 12.99 -6.96
C ILE A 30 -30.59 14.33 -6.64
N GLU A 31 -30.76 14.66 -5.36
CA GLU A 31 -31.33 15.95 -4.93
C GLU A 31 -30.48 17.15 -5.39
N GLU A 32 -29.15 17.08 -5.24
CA GLU A 32 -28.23 18.13 -5.70
C GLU A 32 -28.13 18.23 -7.25
N ALA A 33 -28.42 17.15 -7.97
CA ALA A 33 -28.40 17.10 -9.43
C ALA A 33 -29.77 17.41 -10.05
N ALA A 34 -30.85 17.43 -9.25
CA ALA A 34 -32.16 17.79 -9.71
C ALA A 34 -32.14 19.23 -10.27
N PRO A 35 -32.79 19.48 -11.41
CA PRO A 35 -32.87 20.80 -12.00
C PRO A 35 -33.60 21.75 -11.04
N LEU A 36 -32.99 22.89 -10.75
CA LEU A 36 -33.63 23.97 -10.01
C LEU A 36 -34.40 24.84 -11.01
N ILE A 37 -35.72 24.69 -11.06
CA ILE A 37 -36.61 25.45 -11.97
C ILE A 37 -37.35 26.52 -11.16
N ARG A 38 -37.07 27.79 -11.45
CA ARG A 38 -37.54 28.96 -10.71
C ARG A 38 -38.39 29.90 -11.55
N CYS A 39 -38.39 29.74 -12.86
CA CYS A 39 -39.20 30.51 -13.78
C CYS A 39 -39.54 29.71 -15.04
N GLU A 40 -40.37 30.32 -15.89
CA GLU A 40 -40.80 29.76 -17.17
C GLU A 40 -39.64 29.47 -18.13
N ASP A 41 -38.63 30.35 -18.18
CA ASP A 41 -37.49 30.16 -19.09
C ASP A 41 -36.58 29.00 -18.64
N GLU A 42 -36.39 28.83 -17.33
CA GLU A 42 -35.66 27.67 -16.79
C GLU A 42 -36.41 26.35 -17.03
N LEU A 43 -37.74 26.37 -17.06
CA LEU A 43 -38.55 25.20 -17.44
C LEU A 43 -38.36 24.88 -18.92
N HIS A 44 -38.28 25.90 -19.78
CA HIS A 44 -38.00 25.71 -21.21
C HIS A 44 -36.61 25.11 -21.44
N ASP A 45 -35.58 25.63 -20.76
CA ASP A 45 -34.22 25.08 -20.82
C ASP A 45 -34.16 23.62 -20.34
N TYR A 46 -34.93 23.28 -19.31
CA TYR A 46 -35.08 21.92 -18.84
C TYR A 46 -35.69 21.00 -19.92
N LEU A 47 -36.74 21.44 -20.62
CA LEU A 47 -37.33 20.70 -21.73
C LEU A 47 -36.36 20.56 -22.91
N LEU A 48 -35.55 21.56 -23.20
CA LEU A 48 -34.53 21.49 -24.26
C LEU A 48 -33.43 20.46 -23.95
N THR A 49 -33.15 20.22 -22.67
CA THR A 49 -32.17 19.25 -22.19
C THR A 49 -32.74 17.84 -22.12
N ARG A 50 -33.96 17.67 -21.56
CA ARG A 50 -34.62 16.37 -21.42
C ARG A 50 -35.24 15.85 -22.71
N ILE A 51 -35.57 16.77 -23.62
CA ILE A 51 -36.28 16.55 -24.89
C ILE A 51 -37.71 16.06 -24.71
N LEU A 52 -37.93 15.06 -23.86
CA LEU A 52 -39.22 14.42 -23.61
C LEU A 52 -39.43 14.26 -22.10
N VAL A 53 -40.51 14.84 -21.56
CA VAL A 53 -40.84 14.77 -20.13
C VAL A 53 -42.31 14.36 -19.93
N PRO A 54 -42.61 13.28 -19.18
CA PRO A 54 -43.98 12.89 -18.85
C PRO A 54 -44.75 14.02 -18.17
N LEU A 55 -46.00 14.20 -18.54
CA LEU A 55 -46.82 15.29 -17.98
C LEU A 55 -46.97 15.18 -16.44
N ASN A 56 -47.01 13.95 -15.93
CA ASN A 56 -47.13 13.65 -14.50
C ASN A 56 -45.95 14.18 -13.66
N ASP A 57 -44.77 14.33 -14.26
CA ASP A 57 -43.57 14.79 -13.56
C ASP A 57 -43.53 16.34 -13.46
N LEU A 58 -44.45 17.03 -14.14
CA LEU A 58 -44.48 18.48 -14.26
C LEU A 58 -45.59 19.15 -13.44
N ASN A 59 -46.27 18.39 -12.58
CA ASN A 59 -47.41 18.86 -11.77
C ASN A 59 -47.08 20.08 -10.88
N ALA A 60 -45.81 20.28 -10.53
CA ALA A 60 -45.37 21.42 -9.72
C ALA A 60 -45.32 22.75 -10.51
N TRP A 61 -45.35 22.70 -11.85
CA TRP A 61 -45.12 23.86 -12.73
C TRP A 61 -46.24 24.09 -13.74
N THR A 62 -47.46 23.69 -13.41
CA THR A 62 -48.64 23.77 -14.30
C THR A 62 -48.85 25.16 -14.88
N ASP A 63 -48.69 26.22 -14.07
CA ASP A 63 -48.86 27.61 -14.51
C ASP A 63 -47.81 28.02 -15.57
N TRP A 64 -46.56 27.59 -15.42
CA TRP A 64 -45.49 27.89 -16.38
C TRP A 64 -45.62 27.04 -17.63
N MET A 65 -46.03 25.78 -17.49
CA MET A 65 -46.36 24.92 -18.61
C MET A 65 -47.43 25.54 -19.49
N GLU A 66 -48.51 26.07 -18.90
CA GLU A 66 -49.59 26.67 -19.68
C GLU A 66 -49.12 27.93 -20.43
N ARG A 67 -48.29 28.76 -19.79
CA ARG A 67 -47.69 29.93 -20.47
C ARG A 67 -46.76 29.53 -21.62
N LEU A 68 -45.95 28.48 -21.46
CA LEU A 68 -45.11 27.96 -22.54
C LEU A 68 -45.96 27.45 -23.72
N ARG A 69 -47.15 26.88 -23.43
CA ARG A 69 -48.10 26.43 -24.45
C ARG A 69 -48.79 27.60 -25.15
N GLU A 70 -49.27 28.59 -24.40
CA GLU A 70 -49.89 29.81 -24.93
C GLU A 70 -48.92 30.62 -25.80
N THR A 71 -47.64 30.69 -25.41
CA THR A 71 -46.59 31.37 -26.17
C THR A 71 -46.04 30.56 -27.35
N GLY A 72 -46.52 29.32 -27.54
CA GLY A 72 -46.09 28.45 -28.63
C GLY A 72 -44.66 27.91 -28.48
N ARG A 73 -44.10 27.95 -27.26
CA ARG A 73 -42.74 27.46 -26.95
C ARG A 73 -42.70 25.98 -26.59
N ALA A 74 -43.80 25.40 -26.11
CA ALA A 74 -43.91 23.97 -25.81
C ALA A 74 -45.29 23.42 -26.23
N THR A 75 -45.36 22.13 -26.58
CA THR A 75 -46.62 21.43 -26.87
C THR A 75 -46.70 20.12 -26.11
N VAL A 76 -47.92 19.70 -25.78
CA VAL A 76 -48.17 18.36 -25.24
C VAL A 76 -48.39 17.42 -26.41
N ILE A 77 -47.59 16.36 -26.46
CA ILE A 77 -47.77 15.25 -27.40
C ILE A 77 -48.54 14.12 -26.72
N THR A 78 -49.47 13.50 -27.44
CA THR A 78 -50.14 12.27 -26.99
C THR A 78 -49.84 11.14 -27.97
N THR A 79 -49.28 10.04 -27.46
CA THR A 79 -48.95 8.85 -28.25
C THR A 79 -50.19 7.96 -28.48
N GLU A 80 -50.08 6.98 -29.38
CA GLU A 80 -51.15 5.98 -29.63
C GLU A 80 -51.57 5.21 -28.37
N GLU A 81 -50.63 4.98 -27.45
CA GLU A 81 -50.89 4.35 -26.15
C GLU A 81 -51.48 5.33 -25.10
N ASN A 82 -51.95 6.50 -25.53
CA ASN A 82 -52.51 7.56 -24.70
C ASN A 82 -51.55 8.09 -23.62
N ARG A 83 -50.24 8.03 -23.87
CA ARG A 83 -49.22 8.62 -22.99
C ARG A 83 -48.99 10.07 -23.39
N GLN A 84 -48.87 10.94 -22.39
CA GLN A 84 -48.73 12.38 -22.60
C GLN A 84 -47.35 12.88 -22.15
N PHE A 85 -46.69 13.60 -23.04
CA PHE A 85 -45.39 14.22 -22.78
C PHE A 85 -45.39 15.69 -23.16
N LEU A 86 -44.67 16.51 -22.41
CA LEU A 86 -44.40 17.89 -22.80
C LEU A 86 -43.06 17.97 -23.53
N VAL A 87 -43.05 18.66 -24.67
CA VAL A 87 -41.88 18.81 -25.54
C VAL A 87 -41.74 20.27 -25.96
N ALA A 88 -40.51 20.80 -25.91
CA ALA A 88 -40.20 22.14 -26.44
C ALA A 88 -40.35 22.17 -27.97
N ALA A 89 -40.83 23.27 -28.53
CA ALA A 89 -41.10 23.41 -29.96
C ALA A 89 -39.85 23.13 -30.83
N GLU A 90 -38.67 23.48 -30.33
CA GLU A 90 -37.37 23.27 -30.97
C GLU A 90 -36.97 21.78 -31.02
N ARG A 91 -37.49 20.96 -30.11
CA ARG A 91 -37.17 19.53 -29.98
C ARG A 91 -38.29 18.61 -30.45
N LEU A 92 -39.41 19.15 -30.93
CA LEU A 92 -40.59 18.37 -31.36
C LEU A 92 -40.26 17.28 -32.39
N HIS A 93 -39.33 17.56 -33.30
CA HIS A 93 -38.87 16.62 -34.33
C HIS A 93 -38.25 15.33 -33.78
N TYR A 94 -37.77 15.30 -32.52
CA TYR A 94 -37.33 14.08 -31.85
C TYR A 94 -38.51 13.14 -31.57
N ALA A 95 -39.65 13.69 -31.14
CA ALA A 95 -40.85 12.91 -30.85
C ALA A 95 -41.52 12.40 -32.13
N GLU A 96 -41.53 13.19 -33.21
CA GLU A 96 -42.09 12.82 -34.51
C GLU A 96 -41.41 11.58 -35.12
N VAL A 97 -40.10 11.43 -34.90
CA VAL A 97 -39.33 10.27 -35.35
C VAL A 97 -39.62 9.01 -34.52
N LEU A 98 -40.00 9.19 -33.25
CA LEU A 98 -40.32 8.08 -32.36
C LEU A 98 -41.77 7.59 -32.54
N TRP A 99 -42.71 8.51 -32.74
CA TRP A 99 -44.13 8.22 -32.93
C TRP A 99 -44.67 8.99 -34.15
N PRO A 100 -44.76 8.31 -35.31
CA PRO A 100 -45.27 8.94 -36.53
C PRO A 100 -46.72 9.44 -36.42
N GLU A 101 -47.57 8.76 -35.65
CA GLU A 101 -48.99 9.09 -35.47
C GLU A 101 -49.29 9.76 -34.11
N LEU A 102 -48.45 10.71 -33.68
CA LEU A 102 -48.70 11.49 -32.46
C LEU A 102 -49.69 12.64 -32.70
N SER A 103 -50.49 12.97 -31.69
CA SER A 103 -51.31 14.19 -31.66
C SER A 103 -50.66 15.28 -30.80
N ARG A 104 -50.93 16.57 -31.11
CA ARG A 104 -50.28 17.74 -30.48
C ARG A 104 -51.33 18.70 -29.95
N ASN A 105 -51.10 19.24 -28.76
CA ASN A 105 -51.99 20.23 -28.17
C ASN A 105 -51.22 21.28 -27.34
N PRO A 106 -51.08 22.54 -27.82
CA PRO A 106 -51.63 23.10 -29.06
C PRO A 106 -50.89 22.63 -30.32
N GLU A 107 -51.49 22.80 -31.49
CA GLU A 107 -50.79 22.61 -32.77
C GLU A 107 -49.76 23.73 -32.95
N ILE A 108 -48.48 23.37 -32.88
CA ILE A 108 -47.37 24.31 -33.08
C ILE A 108 -46.61 23.86 -34.33
N ASN A 109 -46.39 24.80 -35.24
CA ASN A 109 -45.45 24.61 -36.34
C ASN A 109 -44.04 24.89 -35.84
N THR A 110 -43.13 23.93 -35.99
CA THR A 110 -41.73 24.10 -35.60
C THR A 110 -41.14 25.35 -36.27
N PRO A 111 -40.66 26.36 -35.52
CA PRO A 111 -39.99 27.49 -36.14
C PRO A 111 -38.79 26.99 -36.94
N ILE A 112 -38.63 27.50 -38.16
CA ILE A 112 -37.63 27.10 -39.18
C ILE A 112 -36.16 27.20 -38.69
N LEU A 113 -35.93 27.72 -37.48
CA LEU A 113 -34.63 27.88 -36.81
C LEU A 113 -34.19 26.65 -36.00
N SER A 114 -34.71 25.45 -36.29
CA SER A 114 -34.09 24.22 -35.78
C SER A 114 -32.73 24.02 -36.46
N PHE A 115 -31.64 24.08 -35.69
CA PHE A 115 -30.26 24.17 -36.18
C PHE A 115 -29.79 22.95 -37.03
N SER A 116 -30.59 21.89 -37.18
CA SER A 116 -30.34 20.77 -38.08
C SER A 116 -31.41 20.65 -39.16
N LYS A 117 -31.03 20.79 -40.43
CA LYS A 117 -31.94 20.66 -41.60
C LYS A 117 -32.56 19.27 -41.80
N THR A 118 -32.18 18.28 -41.00
CA THR A 118 -32.63 16.89 -41.12
C THR A 118 -33.02 16.33 -39.75
N PRO A 119 -34.19 15.67 -39.61
CA PRO A 119 -34.54 14.99 -38.37
C PRO A 119 -33.52 13.88 -38.06
N PRO A 120 -33.19 13.65 -36.78
CA PRO A 120 -32.25 12.61 -36.37
C PRO A 120 -32.81 11.22 -36.71
N ALA A 121 -31.93 10.24 -36.88
CA ALA A 121 -32.37 8.85 -36.93
C ALA A 121 -32.99 8.43 -35.59
N THR A 122 -33.93 7.47 -35.61
CA THR A 122 -34.64 7.01 -34.40
C THR A 122 -33.69 6.55 -33.29
N THR A 123 -32.56 5.94 -33.65
CA THR A 123 -31.52 5.52 -32.70
C THR A 123 -30.79 6.70 -32.04
N ASP A 124 -30.53 7.76 -32.79
CA ASP A 124 -29.86 8.96 -32.26
C ASP A 124 -30.82 9.78 -31.41
N ALA A 125 -32.10 9.85 -31.80
CA ALA A 125 -33.15 10.48 -31.01
C ALA A 125 -33.27 9.85 -29.62
N ARG A 126 -33.33 8.50 -29.54
CA ARG A 126 -33.34 7.78 -28.25
C ARG A 126 -32.09 8.07 -27.42
N ARG A 127 -30.92 8.11 -28.08
CA ARG A 127 -29.63 8.38 -27.42
C ARG A 127 -29.59 9.76 -26.78
N ASP A 128 -30.03 10.79 -27.50
CA ASP A 128 -30.04 12.17 -27.00
C ASP A 128 -31.04 12.38 -25.86
N ILE A 129 -32.23 11.76 -25.96
CA ILE A 129 -33.22 11.77 -24.87
C ILE A 129 -32.62 11.12 -23.62
N LEU A 130 -32.10 9.89 -23.71
CA LEU A 130 -31.48 9.24 -22.55
C LEU A 130 -30.28 10.02 -22.01
N ARG A 131 -29.48 10.64 -22.88
CA ARG A 131 -28.37 11.49 -22.45
C ARG A 131 -28.86 12.57 -21.49
N GLY A 132 -29.89 13.32 -21.87
CA GLY A 132 -30.49 14.35 -21.04
C GLY A 132 -31.07 13.79 -19.73
N TRP A 133 -31.71 12.62 -19.80
CA TRP A 133 -32.28 11.97 -18.62
C TRP A 133 -31.22 11.55 -17.59
N MET A 134 -30.12 10.97 -18.05
CA MET A 134 -29.06 10.48 -17.18
C MET A 134 -28.31 11.58 -16.42
N GLU A 135 -28.43 12.85 -16.81
CA GLU A 135 -27.72 13.97 -16.14
C GLU A 135 -28.18 14.25 -14.72
N SER A 136 -29.41 13.86 -14.35
CA SER A 136 -29.93 14.00 -12.99
C SER A 136 -30.47 12.71 -12.37
N LEU A 137 -30.56 11.63 -13.14
CA LEU A 137 -30.95 10.34 -12.61
C LEU A 137 -29.80 9.69 -11.84
N GLY A 138 -30.13 9.04 -10.73
CA GLY A 138 -29.21 8.14 -10.03
C GLY A 138 -29.05 6.80 -10.76
N PRO A 139 -28.60 5.75 -10.06
CA PRO A 139 -28.69 4.37 -10.53
C PRO A 139 -30.13 4.01 -10.90
N VAL A 140 -30.36 3.55 -12.13
CA VAL A 140 -31.68 3.23 -12.68
C VAL A 140 -31.63 1.95 -13.51
N THR A 141 -32.68 1.14 -13.52
CA THR A 141 -32.76 -0.06 -14.38
C THR A 141 -33.44 0.27 -15.72
N SER A 142 -33.17 -0.55 -16.74
CA SER A 142 -33.87 -0.42 -18.04
C SER A 142 -35.37 -0.63 -17.90
N HIS A 143 -35.83 -1.42 -16.92
CA HIS A 143 -37.25 -1.65 -16.67
C HIS A 143 -37.94 -0.41 -16.08
N GLU A 144 -37.30 0.26 -15.11
CA GLU A 144 -37.82 1.50 -14.50
C GLU A 144 -38.07 2.60 -15.56
N LEU A 145 -37.15 2.75 -16.53
CA LEU A 145 -37.30 3.74 -17.60
C LEU A 145 -38.20 3.31 -18.75
N ALA A 146 -38.33 2.01 -19.02
CA ALA A 146 -39.20 1.49 -20.08
C ALA A 146 -40.65 1.92 -19.83
N GLU A 147 -41.10 1.79 -18.59
CA GLU A 147 -42.44 2.19 -18.17
C GLU A 147 -42.64 3.70 -18.29
N GLN A 148 -41.64 4.52 -17.91
CA GLN A 148 -41.76 5.98 -17.94
C GLN A 148 -41.74 6.56 -19.37
N LEU A 149 -40.86 6.08 -20.25
CA LEU A 149 -40.68 6.61 -21.60
C LEU A 149 -41.55 5.92 -22.66
N GLY A 150 -42.18 4.79 -22.32
CA GLY A 150 -42.99 4.01 -23.26
C GLY A 150 -42.17 3.32 -24.34
N TRP A 151 -40.97 2.87 -23.99
CA TRP A 151 -40.08 2.12 -24.87
C TRP A 151 -39.94 0.68 -24.39
N THR A 152 -39.52 -0.21 -25.28
CA THR A 152 -39.22 -1.60 -24.88
C THR A 152 -37.88 -1.68 -24.16
N VAL A 153 -37.73 -2.64 -23.24
CA VAL A 153 -36.46 -2.87 -22.52
C VAL A 153 -35.29 -3.08 -23.49
N SER A 154 -35.50 -3.83 -24.58
CA SER A 154 -34.47 -4.05 -25.62
C SER A 154 -34.03 -2.77 -26.33
N GLN A 155 -34.91 -1.79 -26.50
CA GLN A 155 -34.55 -0.49 -27.08
C GLN A 155 -33.70 0.33 -26.11
N LEU A 156 -34.02 0.28 -24.82
CA LEU A 156 -33.24 0.95 -23.78
C LEU A 156 -31.87 0.33 -23.61
N ASP A 157 -31.77 -1.00 -23.52
CA ASP A 157 -30.49 -1.71 -23.40
C ASP A 157 -29.56 -1.36 -24.57
N ALA A 158 -30.05 -1.44 -25.81
CA ALA A 158 -29.25 -1.06 -26.98
C ALA A 158 -28.80 0.41 -26.96
N THR A 159 -29.62 1.31 -26.41
CA THR A 159 -29.27 2.74 -26.31
C THR A 159 -28.26 2.98 -25.18
N PHE A 160 -28.41 2.29 -24.05
CA PHE A 160 -27.46 2.34 -22.94
C PHE A 160 -26.10 1.75 -23.30
N GLU A 161 -26.05 0.64 -24.04
CA GLU A 161 -24.82 0.08 -24.60
C GLU A 161 -24.11 1.10 -25.51
N ALA A 162 -24.86 1.83 -26.34
CA ALA A 162 -24.28 2.90 -27.15
C ALA A 162 -23.72 4.06 -26.30
N LEU A 163 -24.44 4.48 -25.25
CA LEU A 163 -23.99 5.52 -24.32
C LEU A 163 -22.79 5.08 -23.45
N GLU A 164 -22.69 3.79 -23.12
CA GLU A 164 -21.53 3.19 -22.47
C GLU A 164 -20.32 3.21 -23.41
N GLY A 165 -20.52 2.90 -24.69
CA GLY A 165 -19.50 3.04 -25.74
C GLY A 165 -18.95 4.45 -25.89
N GLU A 166 -19.76 5.49 -25.63
CA GLU A 166 -19.34 6.89 -25.58
C GLU A 166 -18.69 7.28 -24.23
N GLY A 167 -18.75 6.42 -23.20
CA GLY A 167 -18.21 6.66 -21.87
C GLY A 167 -19.04 7.61 -20.99
N LEU A 168 -20.32 7.80 -21.30
CA LEU A 168 -21.23 8.70 -20.56
C LEU A 168 -21.87 8.01 -19.35
N VAL A 169 -22.30 6.75 -19.54
CA VAL A 169 -22.88 5.91 -18.49
C VAL A 169 -21.99 4.72 -18.18
N LEU A 170 -22.20 4.13 -17.01
CA LEU A 170 -21.58 2.87 -16.58
C LEU A 170 -22.67 1.91 -16.13
N ARG A 171 -22.54 0.64 -16.51
CA ARG A 171 -23.39 -0.46 -16.04
C ARG A 171 -22.85 -1.07 -14.75
N GLY A 172 -23.71 -1.43 -13.82
CA GLY A 172 -23.29 -2.07 -12.56
C GLY A 172 -24.45 -2.43 -11.66
N ARG A 173 -24.15 -2.80 -10.41
CA ARG A 173 -25.15 -3.02 -9.35
C ARG A 173 -24.79 -2.11 -8.20
N PHE A 174 -25.47 -0.97 -8.10
CA PHE A 174 -25.06 0.14 -7.26
C PHE A 174 -25.89 0.24 -5.98
N ARG A 175 -27.21 -0.01 -6.07
CA ARG A 175 -28.14 0.01 -4.91
C ARG A 175 -28.11 -1.28 -4.08
N SER A 176 -27.95 -2.45 -4.70
CA SER A 176 -27.86 -3.75 -4.03
C SER A 176 -26.66 -4.57 -4.51
N SER A 177 -26.09 -5.39 -3.63
CA SER A 177 -24.97 -6.30 -3.93
C SER A 177 -25.40 -7.73 -4.27
N ASP A 178 -26.70 -8.02 -4.30
CA ASP A 178 -27.18 -9.38 -4.54
C ASP A 178 -26.99 -9.78 -6.01
N GLN A 179 -26.52 -11.01 -6.23
CA GLN A 179 -26.26 -11.51 -7.58
C GLN A 179 -27.51 -11.63 -8.45
N GLU A 180 -28.68 -11.66 -7.81
CA GLU A 180 -30.01 -11.68 -8.45
C GLU A 180 -30.53 -10.27 -8.77
N SER A 181 -29.86 -9.21 -8.32
CA SER A 181 -30.27 -7.84 -8.65
C SER A 181 -30.05 -7.52 -10.12
N GLU A 182 -31.01 -6.79 -10.69
CA GLU A 182 -30.96 -6.28 -12.06
C GLU A 182 -29.74 -5.36 -12.28
N ILE A 183 -29.31 -5.25 -13.54
CA ILE A 183 -28.23 -4.34 -13.92
C ILE A 183 -28.79 -2.91 -13.95
N GLU A 184 -28.07 -2.01 -13.30
CA GLU A 184 -28.35 -0.59 -13.23
C GLU A 184 -27.39 0.20 -14.11
N TRP A 185 -27.88 1.31 -14.65
CA TRP A 185 -27.13 2.28 -15.42
C TRP A 185 -27.02 3.57 -14.61
N CYS A 186 -25.84 4.18 -14.60
CA CYS A 186 -25.64 5.45 -13.92
C CYS A 186 -24.69 6.35 -14.71
N HIS A 187 -24.96 7.65 -14.71
CA HIS A 187 -24.07 8.63 -15.33
C HIS A 187 -22.72 8.69 -14.60
N ARG A 188 -21.62 8.58 -15.35
CA ARG A 188 -20.24 8.51 -14.82
C ARG A 188 -19.92 9.60 -13.80
N ARG A 189 -20.33 10.85 -14.07
CA ARG A 189 -20.05 11.99 -13.17
C ARG A 189 -20.84 11.91 -11.86
N LEU A 190 -22.10 11.47 -11.91
CA LEU A 190 -22.93 11.31 -10.72
C LEU A 190 -22.45 10.15 -9.88
N LEU A 191 -22.16 9.00 -10.51
CA LEU A 191 -21.58 7.84 -9.85
C LEU A 191 -20.28 8.19 -9.12
N SER A 192 -19.39 8.96 -9.76
CA SER A 192 -18.15 9.44 -9.15
C SER A 192 -18.40 10.33 -7.91
N ARG A 193 -19.44 11.19 -7.94
CA ARG A 193 -19.84 12.02 -6.80
C ARG A 193 -20.42 11.19 -5.66
N ILE A 194 -21.33 10.25 -5.97
CA ILE A 194 -21.95 9.35 -4.98
C ILE A 194 -20.87 8.54 -4.28
N HIS A 195 -19.95 7.96 -5.05
CA HIS A 195 -18.83 7.19 -4.50
C HIS A 195 -17.95 8.05 -3.59
N ARG A 196 -17.58 9.28 -4.01
CA ARG A 196 -16.81 10.20 -3.17
C ARG A 196 -17.53 10.52 -1.85
N LEU A 197 -18.83 10.83 -1.89
CA LEU A 197 -19.60 11.14 -0.68
C LEU A 197 -19.76 9.92 0.25
N THR A 198 -19.96 8.73 -0.33
CA THR A 198 -19.96 7.46 0.40
C THR A 198 -18.64 7.29 1.17
N MET A 199 -17.51 7.47 0.47
CA MET A 199 -16.19 7.36 1.08
C MET A 199 -15.92 8.43 2.15
N GLU A 200 -16.37 9.67 1.93
CA GLU A 200 -16.29 10.75 2.93
C GLU A 200 -17.13 10.44 4.18
N GLY A 201 -18.33 9.87 4.02
CA GLY A 201 -19.17 9.40 5.12
C GLY A 201 -18.48 8.32 5.93
N LEU A 202 -17.95 7.28 5.27
CA LEU A 202 -17.18 6.21 5.91
C LEU A 202 -15.94 6.76 6.63
N ARG A 203 -15.24 7.74 6.05
CA ARG A 203 -14.09 8.41 6.67
C ARG A 203 -14.45 9.14 7.96
N LYS A 204 -15.63 9.78 8.02
CA LYS A 204 -16.11 10.49 9.22
C LYS A 204 -16.46 9.54 10.36
N GLN A 205 -16.84 8.30 10.07
CA GLN A 205 -17.16 7.27 11.07
C GLN A 205 -15.90 6.60 11.67
N ILE A 206 -14.70 6.99 11.22
CA ILE A 206 -13.45 6.43 11.75
C ILE A 206 -13.14 7.11 13.09
N GLU A 207 -13.25 6.36 14.16
CA GLU A 207 -12.73 6.75 15.47
C GLU A 207 -11.22 6.45 15.55
N PRO A 208 -10.35 7.46 15.69
CA PRO A 208 -8.91 7.24 15.76
C PRO A 208 -8.50 6.58 17.09
N VAL A 209 -7.45 5.77 17.04
CA VAL A 209 -6.76 5.21 18.22
C VAL A 209 -5.57 6.08 18.63
N GLU A 210 -5.13 5.96 19.88
CA GLU A 210 -3.90 6.61 20.34
C GLU A 210 -2.64 5.94 19.76
N VAL A 211 -1.54 6.69 19.68
CA VAL A 211 -0.23 6.18 19.20
C VAL A 211 0.23 4.96 19.99
N GLU A 212 -0.05 4.93 21.28
CA GLU A 212 0.27 3.81 22.18
C GLU A 212 -0.44 2.52 21.74
N THR A 213 -1.71 2.62 21.35
CA THR A 213 -2.50 1.48 20.83
C THR A 213 -1.96 1.02 19.49
N TYR A 214 -1.56 1.95 18.61
CA TYR A 214 -0.93 1.60 17.34
C TYR A 214 0.42 0.90 17.52
N MET A 215 1.26 1.32 18.49
CA MET A 215 2.50 0.61 18.81
C MET A 215 2.24 -0.80 19.35
N ARG A 216 1.24 -0.98 20.22
CA ARG A 216 0.81 -2.31 20.68
C ARG A 216 0.39 -3.21 19.51
N PHE A 217 -0.38 -2.65 18.56
CA PHE A 217 -0.73 -3.33 17.32
C PHE A 217 0.52 -3.77 16.56
N LEU A 218 1.47 -2.85 16.30
CA LEU A 218 2.69 -3.16 15.56
C LEU A 218 3.52 -4.26 16.24
N PHE A 219 3.62 -4.28 17.57
CA PHE A 219 4.34 -5.34 18.28
C PHE A 219 3.70 -6.72 18.10
N ARG A 220 2.37 -6.80 18.08
CA ARG A 220 1.66 -8.07 17.81
C ARG A 220 1.78 -8.44 16.32
N HIS A 221 1.58 -7.48 15.43
CA HIS A 221 1.64 -7.64 13.97
C HIS A 221 3.01 -8.13 13.46
N HIS A 222 4.09 -7.66 14.08
CA HIS A 222 5.47 -8.08 13.78
C HIS A 222 5.93 -9.30 14.57
N GLY A 223 5.11 -9.82 15.48
CA GLY A 223 5.47 -10.94 16.35
C GLY A 223 6.53 -10.61 17.40
N LEU A 224 6.66 -9.35 17.82
CA LEU A 224 7.55 -8.94 18.92
C LEU A 224 6.89 -9.12 20.30
N HIS A 225 5.57 -9.18 20.34
CA HIS A 225 4.85 -9.51 21.58
C HIS A 225 5.04 -11.01 21.89
N PRO A 226 5.39 -11.42 23.13
CA PRO A 226 5.68 -12.81 23.47
C PRO A 226 4.60 -13.82 23.06
N ALA A 227 3.32 -13.45 23.22
CA ALA A 227 2.17 -14.27 22.83
C ALA A 227 1.89 -14.36 21.32
N HIS A 228 2.54 -13.52 20.51
CA HIS A 228 2.34 -13.44 19.06
C HIS A 228 3.63 -13.73 18.28
N ARG A 229 4.68 -14.23 18.95
CA ARG A 229 5.91 -14.65 18.29
C ARG A 229 5.58 -15.77 17.30
N ARG A 230 6.20 -15.67 16.13
CA ARG A 230 6.07 -16.68 15.07
C ARG A 230 6.91 -17.90 15.42
N GLU A 231 6.63 -19.03 14.79
CA GLU A 231 7.32 -20.29 15.09
C GLU A 231 7.83 -20.97 13.80
N GLY A 232 8.96 -21.67 13.92
CA GLY A 232 9.52 -22.51 12.87
C GLY A 232 9.98 -21.79 11.59
N LEU A 233 10.18 -22.59 10.54
CA LEU A 233 10.62 -22.16 9.21
C LEU A 233 9.66 -21.12 8.60
N GLU A 234 8.35 -21.37 8.66
CA GLU A 234 7.31 -20.48 8.15
C GLU A 234 7.31 -19.12 8.88
N GLY A 235 7.57 -19.12 10.19
CA GLY A 235 7.70 -17.90 10.96
C GLY A 235 8.86 -17.02 10.51
N VAL A 236 9.99 -17.63 10.12
CA VAL A 236 11.13 -16.92 9.52
C VAL A 236 10.76 -16.36 8.16
N PHE A 237 10.15 -17.18 7.29
CA PHE A 237 9.72 -16.76 5.96
C PHE A 237 8.77 -15.57 6.01
N ARG A 238 7.71 -15.64 6.81
CA ARG A 238 6.76 -14.51 7.01
C ARG A 238 7.44 -13.25 7.55
N SER A 239 8.44 -13.40 8.41
CA SER A 239 9.22 -12.27 8.94
C SER A 239 10.04 -11.60 7.85
N ILE A 240 10.59 -12.38 6.93
CA ILE A 240 11.32 -11.86 5.77
C ILE A 240 10.36 -11.19 4.80
N CYS A 241 9.23 -11.82 4.44
CA CYS A 241 8.22 -11.22 3.55
C CYS A 241 7.67 -9.90 4.13
N GLN A 242 7.50 -9.79 5.45
CA GLN A 242 7.09 -8.53 6.06
C GLN A 242 8.24 -7.50 6.13
N LEU A 243 9.49 -7.93 6.25
CA LEU A 243 10.67 -7.06 6.40
C LEU A 243 11.37 -6.72 5.07
N GLN A 244 11.03 -7.37 3.97
CA GLN A 244 11.68 -7.16 2.66
C GLN A 244 11.54 -5.71 2.18
N GLY A 245 12.47 -5.29 1.31
CA GLY A 245 12.59 -3.89 0.89
C GLY A 245 13.31 -2.97 1.88
N LEU A 246 13.92 -3.53 2.93
CA LEU A 246 14.79 -2.81 3.85
C LEU A 246 16.24 -3.28 3.73
N ASP A 247 17.17 -2.33 3.68
CA ASP A 247 18.60 -2.59 3.80
C ASP A 247 19.01 -2.35 5.27
N LEU A 248 19.19 -3.43 6.03
CA LEU A 248 19.51 -3.40 7.47
C LEU A 248 20.89 -4.01 7.74
N PRO A 249 21.61 -3.61 8.81
CA PRO A 249 22.92 -4.16 9.12
C PRO A 249 22.93 -5.69 9.15
N ALA A 250 23.89 -6.32 8.47
CA ALA A 250 23.95 -7.77 8.27
C ALA A 250 23.84 -8.56 9.58
N VAL A 251 24.54 -8.11 10.64
CA VAL A 251 24.49 -8.76 11.96
C VAL A 251 23.12 -8.65 12.64
N SER A 252 22.33 -7.62 12.31
CA SER A 252 21.04 -7.36 12.96
C SER A 252 19.96 -8.34 12.50
N TRP A 253 20.02 -8.87 11.27
CA TRP A 253 19.00 -9.78 10.75
C TRP A 253 18.76 -11.00 11.66
N GLU A 254 19.80 -11.78 11.93
CA GLU A 254 19.67 -12.99 12.75
C GLU A 254 19.66 -12.67 14.26
N ARG A 255 20.52 -11.74 14.70
CA ARG A 255 20.72 -11.44 16.13
C ARG A 255 19.57 -10.64 16.73
N ASP A 256 19.10 -9.64 16.00
CA ASP A 256 18.27 -8.57 16.53
C ASP A 256 16.84 -8.61 15.97
N LEU A 257 16.62 -9.04 14.73
CA LEU A 257 15.30 -9.02 14.10
C LEU A 257 14.60 -10.38 14.20
N LEU A 258 15.17 -11.43 13.60
CA LEU A 258 14.53 -12.76 13.51
C LEU A 258 14.42 -13.43 14.88
N ARG A 259 15.47 -13.37 15.70
CA ARG A 259 15.47 -13.96 17.06
C ARG A 259 14.39 -13.39 17.99
N HIS A 260 13.99 -12.13 17.80
CA HIS A 260 12.96 -11.50 18.63
C HIS A 260 11.54 -11.70 18.07
N ARG A 261 11.40 -12.01 16.77
CA ARG A 261 10.12 -12.24 16.10
C ARG A 261 9.73 -13.71 16.00
N VAL A 262 10.72 -14.61 16.03
CA VAL A 262 10.55 -16.05 15.88
C VAL A 262 11.05 -16.74 17.15
N LYS A 263 10.17 -17.52 17.78
CA LYS A 263 10.48 -18.33 18.96
C LYS A 263 11.52 -19.39 18.60
N ASP A 264 12.49 -19.58 19.49
CA ASP A 264 13.57 -20.58 19.36
C ASP A 264 14.28 -20.56 17.99
N TYR A 265 14.48 -19.35 17.43
CA TYR A 265 15.08 -19.13 16.13
C TYR A 265 16.40 -19.91 15.92
N SER A 266 16.42 -20.73 14.87
CA SER A 266 17.62 -21.41 14.37
C SER A 266 18.11 -20.81 13.05
N ALA A 267 19.42 -20.59 12.93
CA ALA A 267 20.07 -20.13 11.71
C ALA A 267 19.89 -21.11 10.53
N SER A 268 19.69 -22.40 10.81
CA SER A 268 19.46 -23.43 9.79
C SER A 268 18.18 -23.20 8.99
N TRP A 269 17.13 -22.62 9.59
CA TRP A 269 15.89 -22.31 8.89
C TRP A 269 16.10 -21.23 7.83
N LEU A 270 16.91 -20.21 8.12
CA LEU A 270 17.26 -19.20 7.12
C LEU A 270 18.13 -19.79 6.01
N ASP A 271 19.08 -20.65 6.35
CA ASP A 271 19.91 -21.34 5.35
C ASP A 271 19.08 -22.23 4.43
N GLU A 272 18.11 -22.98 4.98
CA GLU A 272 17.18 -23.81 4.23
C GLU A 272 16.34 -22.97 3.24
N LEU A 273 15.79 -21.84 3.68
CA LEU A 273 15.03 -20.92 2.81
C LEU A 273 15.89 -20.32 1.68
N CYS A 274 17.17 -20.04 1.95
CA CYS A 274 18.07 -19.56 0.90
C CYS A 274 18.43 -20.65 -0.10
N VAL A 275 18.75 -21.86 0.37
CA VAL A 275 19.17 -22.99 -0.48
C VAL A 275 18.03 -23.49 -1.36
N THR A 276 16.81 -23.53 -0.83
CA THR A 276 15.59 -23.86 -1.59
C THR A 276 15.22 -22.78 -2.61
N GLY A 277 15.77 -21.57 -2.47
CA GLY A 277 15.53 -20.45 -3.36
C GLY A 277 14.27 -19.65 -3.04
N GLU A 278 13.59 -19.92 -1.92
CA GLU A 278 12.45 -19.14 -1.45
C GLU A 278 12.86 -17.71 -1.03
N VAL A 279 14.02 -17.60 -0.38
CA VAL A 279 14.58 -16.33 0.11
C VAL A 279 15.88 -16.00 -0.60
N GLY A 280 15.95 -14.78 -1.14
CA GLY A 280 17.18 -14.15 -1.58
C GLY A 280 17.73 -13.17 -0.54
N TRP A 281 19.01 -12.87 -0.64
CA TRP A 281 19.62 -11.78 0.10
C TRP A 281 20.54 -10.96 -0.80
N GLY A 282 20.81 -9.71 -0.43
CA GLY A 282 21.69 -8.84 -1.20
C GLY A 282 21.52 -7.38 -0.81
N ARG A 283 22.41 -6.52 -1.31
CA ARG A 283 22.30 -5.08 -1.13
C ARG A 283 21.26 -4.50 -2.10
N LEU A 284 20.11 -4.07 -1.60
CA LEU A 284 19.03 -3.52 -2.44
C LEU A 284 19.35 -2.09 -2.91
N PHE A 285 19.84 -1.24 -2.00
CA PHE A 285 20.00 0.21 -2.20
C PHE A 285 21.46 0.64 -1.95
N PRO A 286 22.42 0.29 -2.84
CA PRO A 286 23.79 0.75 -2.71
C PRO A 286 23.89 2.28 -2.75
N ALA A 287 24.79 2.87 -1.95
CA ALA A 287 24.96 4.31 -1.89
C ALA A 287 25.46 4.86 -3.23
N MET A 288 24.84 5.95 -3.72
CA MET A 288 25.36 6.69 -4.88
C MET A 288 26.61 7.49 -4.49
N LYS A 289 27.51 7.70 -5.47
CA LYS A 289 28.84 8.34 -5.37
C LYS A 289 28.94 9.70 -4.64
N ASN A 290 27.84 10.31 -4.19
CA ASN A 290 27.83 11.69 -3.67
C ASN A 290 28.04 11.80 -2.13
N ALA A 291 28.45 10.73 -1.44
CA ALA A 291 28.96 10.88 -0.08
C ALA A 291 30.42 11.35 -0.13
N PRO A 292 30.78 12.52 0.43
CA PRO A 292 32.15 13.01 0.44
C PRO A 292 32.97 12.17 1.42
N ALA A 293 33.44 11.00 0.99
CA ALA A 293 34.41 10.23 1.74
C ALA A 293 35.80 10.72 1.37
N LYS A 294 36.42 11.53 2.25
CA LYS A 294 37.87 11.71 2.25
C LYS A 294 38.51 10.34 2.50
N GLY A 295 39.05 9.72 1.45
CA GLY A 295 39.76 8.44 1.51
C GLY A 295 39.23 7.42 0.52
N ARG A 296 40.11 6.54 0.01
CA ARG A 296 39.69 5.39 -0.82
C ARG A 296 38.63 4.59 -0.04
N PRO A 297 37.40 4.44 -0.54
CA PRO A 297 36.40 3.62 0.11
C PRO A 297 36.93 2.20 0.25
N THR A 298 37.21 1.77 1.48
CA THR A 298 37.48 0.38 1.78
C THR A 298 36.13 -0.33 1.76
N TYR A 299 35.77 -0.91 0.61
CA TYR A 299 34.52 -1.66 0.40
C TYR A 299 34.52 -3.02 1.12
N ARG A 300 35.14 -3.08 2.30
CA ARG A 300 35.20 -4.28 3.11
C ARG A 300 33.83 -4.50 3.75
N LEU A 301 33.24 -5.64 3.45
CA LEU A 301 32.02 -6.06 4.11
C LEU A 301 32.29 -6.21 5.62
N SER A 302 31.43 -5.64 6.44
CA SER A 302 31.53 -5.69 7.89
C SER A 302 30.21 -6.14 8.49
N LYS A 303 30.20 -6.44 9.79
CA LYS A 303 28.98 -6.75 10.55
C LYS A 303 27.89 -5.67 10.40
N ASN A 304 28.28 -4.42 10.12
CA ASN A 304 27.38 -3.28 9.99
C ASN A 304 27.04 -2.92 8.53
N SER A 305 27.60 -3.64 7.54
CA SER A 305 27.20 -3.46 6.14
C SER A 305 25.72 -3.79 6.00
N LEU A 306 24.94 -2.94 5.35
CA LEU A 306 23.50 -3.18 5.23
C LEU A 306 23.19 -4.09 4.05
N ILE A 307 22.28 -5.02 4.28
CA ILE A 307 21.78 -6.01 3.33
C ILE A 307 20.27 -6.11 3.50
N GLY A 308 19.57 -6.51 2.45
CA GLY A 308 18.18 -6.94 2.50
C GLY A 308 18.06 -8.46 2.46
N LEU A 309 17.06 -8.98 3.18
CA LEU A 309 16.48 -10.30 2.95
C LEU A 309 15.13 -10.09 2.27
N PHE A 310 14.81 -10.89 1.27
CA PHE A 310 13.60 -10.74 0.47
C PHE A 310 13.15 -12.07 -0.11
N ARG A 311 11.87 -12.17 -0.47
CA ARG A 311 11.40 -13.31 -1.26
C ARG A 311 12.05 -13.25 -2.63
N ARG A 312 12.62 -14.36 -3.10
CA ARG A 312 13.43 -14.34 -4.33
C ARG A 312 12.63 -13.90 -5.56
N GLU A 313 11.34 -14.23 -5.61
CA GLU A 313 10.43 -13.78 -6.67
C GLU A 313 10.11 -12.28 -6.64
N ASP A 314 10.25 -11.63 -5.48
CA ASP A 314 9.94 -10.22 -5.28
C ASP A 314 11.12 -9.30 -5.63
N ALA A 315 12.31 -9.88 -5.84
CA ALA A 315 13.52 -9.15 -6.21
C ALA A 315 13.33 -8.16 -7.39
N PRO A 316 12.61 -8.49 -8.49
CA PRO A 316 12.47 -7.60 -9.64
C PRO A 316 11.81 -6.25 -9.33
N TRP A 317 10.82 -6.20 -8.43
CA TRP A 317 10.10 -4.96 -8.11
C TRP A 317 10.70 -4.20 -6.91
N LEU A 318 11.45 -4.90 -6.05
CA LEU A 318 12.18 -4.30 -4.93
C LEU A 318 13.40 -3.48 -5.36
N LEU A 319 14.03 -3.86 -6.46
CA LEU A 319 15.21 -3.21 -6.99
C LEU A 319 14.90 -1.79 -7.51
N PRO A 320 15.75 -0.78 -7.22
CA PRO A 320 15.59 0.55 -7.77
C PRO A 320 15.87 0.56 -9.28
N GLU A 321 15.15 1.43 -10.00
CA GLU A 321 15.09 1.52 -11.47
C GLU A 321 16.42 1.65 -12.19
N ARG A 322 17.45 2.23 -11.58
CA ARG A 322 18.82 2.28 -12.10
C ARG A 322 19.73 2.65 -10.94
N GLY A 323 20.75 1.82 -10.72
CA GLY A 323 21.91 2.20 -9.92
C GLY A 323 23.01 2.62 -10.89
N THR A 324 23.48 3.86 -10.76
CA THR A 324 24.57 4.52 -11.50
C THR A 324 25.95 3.86 -11.34
N LEU A 325 26.01 2.60 -10.91
CA LEU A 325 27.24 1.87 -10.66
C LEU A 325 27.69 1.26 -11.98
N LYS A 326 28.79 1.77 -12.51
CA LYS A 326 29.44 1.14 -13.66
C LYS A 326 30.43 0.08 -13.17
N PRO A 327 30.68 -0.99 -13.94
CA PRO A 327 31.76 -1.92 -13.64
C PRO A 327 33.11 -1.20 -13.46
N GLU A 328 33.34 -0.11 -14.21
CA GLU A 328 34.48 0.80 -14.12
C GLU A 328 34.74 1.35 -12.70
N ASP A 329 33.72 1.40 -11.86
CA ASP A 329 33.84 1.94 -10.51
C ASP A 329 34.47 0.93 -9.54
N LEU A 330 34.54 -0.36 -9.90
CA LEU A 330 35.06 -1.47 -9.09
C LEU A 330 36.59 -1.54 -9.08
N THR A 331 37.17 -2.21 -8.09
CA THR A 331 38.59 -2.61 -8.16
C THR A 331 38.82 -3.64 -9.27
N GLY A 332 40.06 -3.73 -9.79
CA GLY A 332 40.41 -4.67 -10.87
C GLY A 332 40.01 -6.12 -10.56
N SER A 333 40.38 -6.63 -9.38
CA SER A 333 39.99 -7.99 -8.95
C SER A 333 38.48 -8.19 -8.85
N ALA A 334 37.71 -7.15 -8.49
CA ALA A 334 36.25 -7.22 -8.49
C ALA A 334 35.65 -7.17 -9.90
N GLN A 335 36.27 -6.45 -10.85
CA GLN A 335 35.89 -6.46 -12.27
C GLN A 335 36.16 -7.82 -12.92
N ASP A 336 37.33 -8.40 -12.66
CA ASP A 336 37.71 -9.73 -13.18
C ASP A 336 36.74 -10.80 -12.66
N LEU A 337 36.44 -10.77 -11.35
CA LEU A 337 35.46 -11.66 -10.73
C LEU A 337 34.07 -11.49 -11.35
N LEU A 338 33.61 -10.24 -11.53
CA LEU A 338 32.33 -9.96 -12.18
C LEU A 338 32.30 -10.52 -13.61
N THR A 339 33.39 -10.37 -14.36
CA THR A 339 33.54 -10.86 -15.74
C THR A 339 33.46 -12.39 -15.79
N VAL A 340 34.16 -13.09 -14.89
CA VAL A 340 34.07 -14.55 -14.77
C VAL A 340 32.63 -14.99 -14.49
N LEU A 341 31.92 -14.34 -13.55
CA LEU A 341 30.52 -14.67 -13.25
C LEU A 341 29.56 -14.35 -14.42
N GLN A 342 29.84 -13.32 -15.23
CA GLN A 342 29.05 -13.01 -16.42
C GLN A 342 29.19 -14.09 -17.50
N HIS A 343 30.41 -14.62 -17.69
CA HIS A 343 30.68 -15.63 -18.71
C HIS A 343 30.34 -17.07 -18.27
N GLN A 344 30.63 -17.43 -17.02
CA GLN A 344 30.52 -18.81 -16.52
C GLN A 344 29.30 -19.03 -15.62
N GLY A 345 28.58 -17.98 -15.23
CA GLY A 345 27.40 -18.07 -14.37
C GLY A 345 27.76 -18.26 -12.90
N ALA A 346 26.90 -18.98 -12.16
CA ALA A 346 27.02 -19.12 -10.71
C ALA A 346 28.12 -20.12 -10.32
N MET A 347 29.07 -19.72 -9.47
CA MET A 347 30.27 -20.51 -9.14
C MET A 347 30.58 -20.57 -7.65
N PHE A 348 31.26 -21.62 -7.18
CA PHE A 348 31.73 -21.66 -5.80
C PHE A 348 32.96 -20.75 -5.62
N ALA A 349 33.15 -20.24 -4.39
CA ALA A 349 34.26 -19.35 -4.07
C ALA A 349 35.64 -19.98 -4.36
N ASN A 350 35.81 -21.29 -4.13
CA ASN A 350 37.10 -21.94 -4.41
C ASN A 350 37.42 -21.94 -5.90
N ASP A 351 36.43 -22.20 -6.75
CA ASP A 351 36.60 -22.24 -8.20
C ASP A 351 36.94 -20.84 -8.72
N LEU A 352 36.25 -19.80 -8.21
CA LEU A 352 36.57 -18.39 -8.48
C LEU A 352 38.01 -18.04 -8.08
N GLY A 353 38.44 -18.49 -6.89
CA GLY A 353 39.81 -18.26 -6.42
C GLY A 353 40.88 -18.95 -7.27
N GLN A 354 40.58 -20.14 -7.79
CA GLN A 354 41.48 -20.88 -8.68
C GLN A 354 41.57 -20.23 -10.06
N ILE A 355 40.45 -19.85 -10.67
CA ILE A 355 40.41 -19.24 -12.00
C ILE A 355 41.09 -17.87 -12.02
N LEU A 356 40.89 -17.07 -10.97
CA LEU A 356 41.45 -15.73 -10.86
C LEU A 356 42.85 -15.71 -10.23
N GLU A 357 43.36 -16.88 -9.81
CA GLU A 357 44.62 -17.04 -9.07
C GLU A 357 44.74 -16.11 -7.84
N LEU A 358 43.60 -15.84 -7.18
CA LEU A 358 43.53 -14.94 -6.03
C LEU A 358 43.74 -15.67 -4.70
N LEU A 359 44.52 -15.05 -3.81
CA LEU A 359 44.58 -15.45 -2.40
C LEU A 359 43.19 -15.33 -1.75
N PRO A 360 42.84 -16.20 -0.78
CA PRO A 360 41.52 -16.19 -0.13
C PRO A 360 41.12 -14.84 0.48
N THR A 361 42.09 -14.06 0.97
CA THR A 361 41.87 -12.71 1.51
C THR A 361 41.44 -11.73 0.42
N HIS A 362 42.15 -11.70 -0.71
CA HIS A 362 41.82 -10.82 -1.84
C HIS A 362 40.49 -11.23 -2.50
N LEU A 363 40.21 -12.53 -2.58
CA LEU A 363 38.91 -13.03 -3.04
C LEU A 363 37.77 -12.54 -2.12
N ASN A 364 37.94 -12.64 -0.80
CA ASN A 364 36.95 -12.15 0.16
C ASN A 364 36.75 -10.63 0.07
N GLU A 365 37.82 -9.87 -0.20
CA GLU A 365 37.72 -8.41 -0.42
C GLU A 365 36.96 -8.08 -1.71
N ALA A 366 37.24 -8.79 -2.82
CA ALA A 366 36.52 -8.64 -4.09
C ALA A 366 35.04 -9.03 -3.98
N LEU A 367 34.74 -10.17 -3.34
CA LEU A 367 33.37 -10.59 -3.05
C LEU A 367 32.66 -9.57 -2.14
N GLY A 368 33.34 -9.10 -1.10
CA GLY A 368 32.81 -8.10 -0.18
C GLY A 368 32.47 -6.78 -0.86
N GLU A 369 33.31 -6.33 -1.80
CA GLU A 369 33.06 -5.13 -2.60
C GLU A 369 31.83 -5.30 -3.50
N LEU A 370 31.75 -6.40 -4.24
CA LEU A 370 30.63 -6.68 -5.14
C LEU A 370 29.30 -6.83 -4.39
N VAL A 371 29.31 -7.47 -3.22
CA VAL A 371 28.15 -7.56 -2.32
C VAL A 371 27.75 -6.18 -1.82
N SER A 372 28.71 -5.38 -1.34
CA SER A 372 28.45 -4.04 -0.79
C SER A 372 27.85 -3.09 -1.83
N ARG A 373 28.13 -3.33 -3.11
CA ARG A 373 27.59 -2.60 -4.26
C ARG A 373 26.32 -3.23 -4.85
N GLY A 374 25.92 -4.40 -4.38
CA GLY A 374 24.68 -5.06 -4.80
C GLY A 374 24.74 -5.73 -6.16
N TRP A 375 25.92 -6.14 -6.62
CA TRP A 375 26.10 -6.89 -7.88
C TRP A 375 25.84 -8.39 -7.70
N ILE A 376 26.39 -8.97 -6.64
CA ILE A 376 26.38 -10.41 -6.40
C ILE A 376 25.67 -10.78 -5.10
N SER A 377 25.25 -12.03 -5.04
CA SER A 377 24.72 -12.72 -3.86
C SER A 377 25.17 -14.19 -3.88
N SER A 378 24.85 -14.97 -2.84
CA SER A 378 25.07 -16.43 -2.84
C SER A 378 23.83 -17.21 -2.42
N ASP A 379 23.75 -18.47 -2.85
CA ASP A 379 22.64 -19.40 -2.56
C ASP A 379 22.40 -19.68 -1.05
N GLY A 380 23.27 -19.22 -0.14
CA GLY A 380 23.10 -19.36 1.31
C GLY A 380 23.73 -18.21 2.11
N MET A 381 23.38 -18.11 3.39
CA MET A 381 23.90 -17.05 4.29
C MET A 381 25.28 -17.38 4.86
N ALA A 382 25.74 -18.63 4.77
CA ALA A 382 27.05 -19.04 5.25
C ALA A 382 28.22 -18.22 4.67
N GLY A 383 28.16 -17.89 3.37
CA GLY A 383 29.18 -17.06 2.72
C GLY A 383 29.23 -15.65 3.29
N LEU A 384 28.07 -15.04 3.44
CA LEU A 384 27.93 -13.73 4.09
C LEU A 384 28.44 -13.74 5.54
N ARG A 385 28.04 -14.75 6.34
CA ARG A 385 28.50 -14.92 7.73
C ARG A 385 30.03 -15.01 7.82
N ASN A 386 30.66 -15.69 6.86
CA ASN A 386 32.13 -15.76 6.77
C ASN A 386 32.74 -14.39 6.46
N LEU A 387 32.22 -13.68 5.46
CA LEU A 387 32.70 -12.34 5.07
C LEU A 387 32.57 -11.30 6.20
N ILE A 388 31.51 -11.33 7.00
CA ILE A 388 31.33 -10.39 8.13
C ILE A 388 32.02 -10.86 9.42
N GLY A 389 32.24 -12.16 9.57
CA GLY A 389 32.83 -12.79 10.75
C GLY A 389 34.37 -12.76 10.79
N SER A 390 35.01 -12.62 9.63
CA SER A 390 36.47 -12.65 9.45
C SER A 390 37.24 -11.45 10.04
N GLY A 391 36.57 -10.59 10.84
CA GLY A 391 37.19 -9.44 11.53
C GLY A 391 37.29 -9.50 13.06
N ALA A 392 36.55 -10.37 13.77
CA ALA A 392 36.69 -10.50 15.23
C ALA A 392 35.95 -11.72 15.82
N SER A 393 36.72 -12.51 16.58
CA SER A 393 36.33 -13.64 17.43
C SER A 393 36.11 -14.98 16.72
N ARG A 394 37.20 -15.77 16.61
CA ARG A 394 37.07 -17.23 16.71
C ARG A 394 36.37 -17.53 18.05
N PRO A 395 35.37 -18.42 18.11
CA PRO A 395 34.93 -18.92 19.41
C PRO A 395 36.15 -19.57 20.07
N ASN A 396 36.53 -19.02 21.22
CA ASN A 396 37.62 -19.54 22.03
C ASN A 396 37.09 -20.80 22.74
N THR A 397 36.83 -21.86 21.98
CA THR A 397 36.44 -23.15 22.53
C THR A 397 37.70 -23.79 23.09
N SER A 398 38.07 -23.36 24.29
CA SER A 398 39.07 -23.98 25.14
C SER A 398 38.50 -25.29 25.68
N TYR A 399 38.42 -26.30 24.82
CA TYR A 399 38.35 -27.69 25.27
C TYR A 399 39.77 -28.27 25.22
N ARG A 400 40.48 -28.16 26.35
CA ARG A 400 41.65 -29.01 26.62
C ARG A 400 41.14 -30.45 26.75
N GLY A 401 41.51 -31.30 25.80
CA GLY A 401 41.24 -32.74 25.86
C GLY A 401 41.99 -33.46 24.75
N PHE A 402 43.09 -34.12 25.11
CA PHE A 402 43.87 -35.01 24.26
C PHE A 402 43.00 -36.15 23.71
N GLY A 403 43.16 -36.48 22.42
CA GLY A 403 42.79 -37.78 21.88
C GLY A 403 42.04 -37.75 20.55
N ARG A 404 42.72 -38.25 19.51
CA ARG A 404 42.27 -38.57 18.14
C ARG A 404 42.18 -37.39 17.17
N MET A 405 43.17 -37.36 16.28
CA MET A 405 43.16 -36.72 14.97
C MET A 405 42.07 -37.35 14.10
N GLN A 406 40.80 -37.07 14.41
CA GLN A 406 39.76 -37.15 13.39
C GLN A 406 39.99 -35.97 12.45
N LEU A 407 40.35 -36.27 11.21
CA LEU A 407 40.04 -35.43 10.06
C LEU A 407 38.50 -35.28 10.01
N LYS A 408 37.93 -34.50 10.94
CA LYS A 408 36.68 -33.83 10.65
C LYS A 408 36.99 -33.03 9.40
N PRO A 409 36.27 -33.25 8.29
CA PRO A 409 36.41 -32.35 7.18
C PRO A 409 36.26 -30.96 7.78
N GLN A 410 37.22 -30.07 7.54
CA GLN A 410 36.91 -28.66 7.57
C GLN A 410 35.92 -28.42 6.42
N LEU A 411 34.70 -28.95 6.56
CA LEU A 411 33.48 -28.37 6.06
C LEU A 411 33.37 -27.05 6.83
N ALA A 412 34.29 -26.11 6.53
CA ALA A 412 33.89 -24.72 6.47
C ALA A 412 32.57 -24.76 5.70
N PRO A 413 31.48 -24.20 6.22
CA PRO A 413 30.25 -24.10 5.45
C PRO A 413 30.62 -23.21 4.25
N ARG A 414 31.08 -23.86 3.19
CA ARG A 414 31.65 -23.26 2.00
C ARG A 414 30.44 -22.64 1.34
N ALA A 415 30.43 -21.31 1.39
CA ALA A 415 29.48 -20.41 0.78
C ALA A 415 28.86 -21.07 -0.45
N GLY A 416 27.52 -21.15 -0.50
CA GLY A 416 26.82 -21.55 -1.72
C GLY A 416 27.32 -20.78 -2.94
N ARG A 417 26.89 -21.18 -4.13
CA ARG A 417 27.40 -20.56 -5.37
C ARG A 417 27.12 -19.05 -5.35
N TRP A 418 28.15 -18.28 -5.69
CA TRP A 418 28.06 -16.84 -5.90
C TRP A 418 27.53 -16.59 -7.29
N SER A 419 26.57 -15.67 -7.40
CA SER A 419 25.92 -15.35 -8.66
C SER A 419 25.55 -13.88 -8.75
N ILE A 420 25.47 -13.40 -9.99
CA ILE A 420 24.90 -12.08 -10.29
C ILE A 420 23.39 -12.19 -10.16
N TRP A 421 22.81 -11.40 -9.24
CA TRP A 421 21.37 -11.43 -8.99
C TRP A 421 20.67 -10.17 -9.51
N ARG A 422 21.37 -9.04 -9.58
CA ARG A 422 20.88 -7.82 -10.23
C ARG A 422 20.99 -7.99 -11.74
N ARG A 423 19.87 -8.34 -12.38
CA ARG A 423 19.75 -8.34 -13.84
C ARG A 423 19.32 -6.96 -14.31
N GLU A 424 19.89 -6.48 -15.42
CA GLU A 424 19.44 -5.26 -16.07
C GLU A 424 17.98 -5.45 -16.51
N GLY A 425 17.06 -4.81 -15.79
CA GLY A 425 15.65 -4.79 -16.13
C GLY A 425 15.31 -3.45 -16.76
N VAL A 426 14.86 -3.47 -18.01
CA VAL A 426 14.26 -2.31 -18.67
C VAL A 426 12.91 -2.04 -18.00
N LEU A 427 12.88 -1.09 -17.06
CA LEU A 427 11.67 -0.57 -16.41
C LEU A 427 11.16 0.69 -17.13
N ASP A 428 11.38 0.79 -18.44
CA ASP A 428 10.92 1.93 -19.24
C ASP A 428 9.43 1.81 -19.64
N ASP A 429 8.74 0.73 -19.24
CA ASP A 429 7.30 0.50 -19.47
C ASP A 429 6.45 1.11 -18.33
N PRO A 430 5.59 2.13 -18.62
CA PRO A 430 4.71 2.75 -17.63
C PRO A 430 3.80 1.76 -16.89
N ALA A 431 3.35 0.69 -17.54
CA ALA A 431 2.49 -0.32 -16.91
C ALA A 431 3.24 -1.08 -15.81
N ARG A 432 4.49 -1.46 -16.07
CA ARG A 432 5.36 -2.11 -15.06
C ARG A 432 5.69 -1.18 -13.90
N MET A 433 5.85 0.11 -14.18
CA MET A 433 6.05 1.12 -13.14
C MET A 433 4.86 1.18 -12.18
N GLN A 434 3.66 1.25 -12.75
CA GLN A 434 2.44 1.31 -11.96
C GLN A 434 2.25 0.04 -11.12
N GLN A 435 2.56 -1.13 -11.69
CA GLN A 435 2.54 -2.41 -10.98
C GLN A 435 3.55 -2.45 -9.83
N ARG A 436 4.77 -1.94 -10.04
CA ARG A 436 5.79 -1.84 -8.99
C ARG A 436 5.35 -0.93 -7.83
N ILE A 437 4.71 0.20 -8.13
CA ILE A 437 4.14 1.09 -7.11
C ILE A 437 3.07 0.35 -6.30
N GLU A 438 2.22 -0.42 -6.98
CA GLU A 438 1.16 -1.20 -6.33
C GLU A 438 1.73 -2.32 -5.44
N PHE A 439 2.78 -3.03 -5.87
CA PHE A 439 3.48 -4.00 -5.01
C PHE A 439 4.10 -3.35 -3.77
N TRP A 440 4.71 -2.17 -3.91
CA TRP A 440 5.20 -1.41 -2.77
C TRP A 440 4.07 -0.95 -1.84
N ALA A 441 2.94 -0.49 -2.38
CA ALA A 441 1.78 -0.11 -1.59
C ALA A 441 1.28 -1.27 -0.72
N TRP A 442 1.16 -2.47 -1.29
CA TRP A 442 0.82 -3.68 -0.54
C TRP A 442 1.89 -4.11 0.46
N GLN A 443 3.17 -4.01 0.11
CA GLN A 443 4.27 -4.30 1.04
C GLN A 443 4.21 -3.38 2.27
N LEU A 444 3.93 -2.09 2.08
CA LEU A 444 3.82 -1.12 3.18
C LEU A 444 2.56 -1.35 4.03
N LEU A 445 1.42 -1.66 3.41
CA LEU A 445 0.21 -2.05 4.14
C LEU A 445 0.44 -3.32 4.97
N ASN A 446 1.10 -4.34 4.40
CA ASN A 446 1.45 -5.57 5.10
C ASN A 446 2.48 -5.32 6.23
N ARG A 447 3.42 -4.39 6.05
CA ARG A 447 4.40 -4.08 7.09
C ARG A 447 3.79 -3.27 8.23
N TRP A 448 3.06 -2.20 7.92
CA TRP A 448 2.66 -1.20 8.92
C TRP A 448 1.22 -1.32 9.39
N GLY A 449 0.37 -2.04 8.64
CA GLY A 449 -1.08 -2.10 8.83
C GLY A 449 -1.78 -0.79 8.45
N VAL A 450 -1.34 0.33 9.03
CA VAL A 450 -1.73 1.69 8.69
C VAL A 450 -0.54 2.41 8.06
N VAL A 451 -0.71 2.95 6.86
CA VAL A 451 0.34 3.66 6.12
C VAL A 451 0.05 5.15 6.11
N PHE A 452 1.07 5.96 6.39
CA PHE A 452 1.06 7.43 6.35
C PHE A 452 2.46 7.94 6.00
N ARG A 453 2.55 9.22 5.63
CA ARG A 453 3.75 9.84 5.06
C ARG A 453 5.02 9.64 5.89
N ASP A 454 4.96 9.87 7.20
CA ASP A 454 6.15 9.93 8.05
C ASP A 454 6.84 8.57 8.21
N LEU A 455 6.15 7.46 7.93
CA LEU A 455 6.76 6.13 7.91
C LEU A 455 7.78 5.95 6.80
N LEU A 456 7.67 6.72 5.70
CA LEU A 456 8.59 6.61 4.56
C LEU A 456 10.02 7.01 4.96
N GLU A 457 10.23 7.71 6.07
CA GLU A 457 11.57 7.92 6.63
C GLU A 457 12.31 6.62 6.94
N ARG A 458 11.59 5.50 7.12
CA ARG A 458 12.15 4.17 7.36
C ARG A 458 12.23 3.32 6.09
N GLU A 459 11.68 3.78 4.97
CA GLU A 459 11.50 2.98 3.75
C GLU A 459 12.33 3.55 2.60
N GLN A 460 13.66 3.34 2.65
CA GLN A 460 14.61 3.88 1.67
C GLN A 460 14.23 3.53 0.21
N GLY A 461 13.64 2.35 -0.02
CA GLY A 461 13.28 1.86 -1.34
C GLY A 461 11.89 2.23 -1.84
N ALA A 462 11.05 2.82 -0.99
CA ALA A 462 9.65 3.05 -1.33
C ALA A 462 9.52 4.14 -2.42
N PRO A 463 8.49 4.02 -3.30
CA PRO A 463 8.09 5.10 -4.18
C PRO A 463 7.76 6.38 -3.40
N ARG A 464 7.72 7.51 -4.09
CA ARG A 464 7.42 8.79 -3.47
C ARG A 464 6.00 8.78 -2.93
N TRP A 465 5.76 9.52 -1.83
CA TRP A 465 4.45 9.55 -1.17
C TRP A 465 3.28 9.87 -2.12
N PHE A 466 3.46 10.81 -3.06
CA PHE A 466 2.38 11.17 -3.99
C PHE A 466 2.00 10.02 -4.95
N GLU A 467 2.96 9.18 -5.35
CA GLU A 467 2.74 8.01 -6.21
C GLU A 467 1.95 6.94 -5.43
N LEU A 468 2.33 6.73 -4.17
CA LEU A 468 1.64 5.81 -3.27
C LEU A 468 0.22 6.28 -2.96
N VAL A 469 0.00 7.57 -2.71
CA VAL A 469 -1.35 8.13 -2.44
C VAL A 469 -2.28 7.92 -3.64
N GLN A 470 -1.80 8.13 -4.86
CA GLN A 470 -2.60 7.84 -6.06
C GLN A 470 -2.98 6.36 -6.14
N CYS A 471 -2.05 5.46 -5.81
CA CYS A 471 -2.32 4.03 -5.73
C CYS A 471 -3.35 3.71 -4.63
N TYR A 472 -3.16 4.23 -3.41
CA TYR A 472 -4.08 4.00 -2.30
C TYR A 472 -5.48 4.54 -2.54
N ARG A 473 -5.62 5.71 -3.20
CA ARG A 473 -6.95 6.22 -3.59
C ARG A 473 -7.65 5.31 -4.60
N ARG A 474 -6.90 4.67 -5.51
CA ARG A 474 -7.46 3.66 -6.42
C ARG A 474 -7.89 2.40 -5.66
N LEU A 475 -7.07 1.91 -4.73
CA LEU A 475 -7.41 0.76 -3.87
C LEU A 475 -8.59 1.05 -2.94
N GLU A 476 -8.70 2.27 -2.42
CA GLU A 476 -9.84 2.71 -1.63
C GLU A 476 -11.11 2.80 -2.48
N ALA A 477 -11.00 3.29 -3.71
CA ALA A 477 -12.14 3.34 -4.62
C ALA A 477 -12.67 1.94 -5.00
N ARG A 478 -11.80 0.93 -5.01
CA ARG A 478 -12.16 -0.49 -5.14
C ARG A 478 -12.69 -1.13 -3.85
N GLY A 479 -12.72 -0.38 -2.74
CA GLY A 479 -13.14 -0.88 -1.43
C GLY A 479 -12.16 -1.85 -0.76
N GLU A 480 -10.96 -2.06 -1.32
CA GLU A 480 -9.96 -2.99 -0.77
C GLU A 480 -9.32 -2.45 0.52
N ILE A 481 -9.19 -1.12 0.60
CA ILE A 481 -8.66 -0.41 1.77
C ILE A 481 -9.55 0.78 2.12
N ARG A 482 -9.27 1.41 3.26
CA ARG A 482 -9.94 2.62 3.71
C ARG A 482 -8.92 3.72 3.92
N GLY A 483 -9.19 4.91 3.38
CA GLY A 483 -8.51 6.14 3.76
C GLY A 483 -9.17 6.74 5.00
N GLY A 484 -8.44 7.51 5.79
CA GLY A 484 -8.99 8.19 6.96
C GLY A 484 -7.94 8.67 7.95
N ARG A 485 -8.40 8.97 9.18
CA ARG A 485 -7.54 9.27 10.33
C ARG A 485 -7.69 8.13 11.35
N PHE A 486 -6.82 7.14 11.28
CA PHE A 486 -6.85 5.97 12.15
C PHE A 486 -6.07 6.17 13.44
N ILE A 487 -5.03 7.00 13.42
CA ILE A 487 -4.13 7.24 14.54
C ILE A 487 -4.16 8.73 14.91
N ARG A 488 -4.42 9.04 16.18
CA ARG A 488 -4.41 10.40 16.73
C ARG A 488 -2.97 10.94 16.82
N GLY A 489 -2.80 12.24 16.58
CA GLY A 489 -1.48 12.90 16.66
C GLY A 489 -0.59 12.70 15.43
N VAL A 490 -0.97 11.84 14.49
CA VAL A 490 -0.28 11.64 13.21
C VAL A 490 -0.97 12.46 12.13
N ALA A 491 -0.21 13.35 11.48
CA ALA A 491 -0.74 14.24 10.45
C ALA A 491 -0.84 13.57 9.07
N GLY A 492 -1.69 14.13 8.21
CA GLY A 492 -1.83 13.70 6.81
C GLY A 492 -2.87 12.60 6.57
N GLU A 493 -2.95 12.16 5.32
CA GLU A 493 -3.80 11.04 4.90
C GLU A 493 -3.21 9.71 5.38
N GLN A 494 -4.06 8.85 5.93
CA GLN A 494 -3.68 7.51 6.39
C GLN A 494 -4.53 6.47 5.66
N TYR A 495 -3.95 5.30 5.39
CA TYR A 495 -4.61 4.21 4.66
C TYR A 495 -4.40 2.88 5.37
N ALA A 496 -5.45 2.07 5.49
CA ALA A 496 -5.40 0.77 6.15
C ALA A 496 -6.46 -0.19 5.57
N SER A 497 -6.23 -1.50 5.66
CA SER A 497 -7.27 -2.49 5.34
C SER A 497 -8.38 -2.49 6.40
N SER A 498 -9.57 -2.94 6.01
CA SER A 498 -10.72 -3.09 6.93
C SER A 498 -10.39 -3.95 8.15
N ASP A 499 -9.64 -5.04 7.94
CA ASP A 499 -9.21 -5.96 9.00
C ASP A 499 -8.30 -5.28 10.02
N VAL A 500 -7.33 -4.48 9.55
CA VAL A 500 -6.45 -3.72 10.45
C VAL A 500 -7.24 -2.72 11.27
N VAL A 501 -8.21 -2.04 10.66
CA VAL A 501 -9.09 -1.10 11.37
C VAL A 501 -9.90 -1.83 12.46
N ALA A 502 -10.42 -3.02 12.17
CA ALA A 502 -11.13 -3.84 13.15
C ALA A 502 -10.21 -4.29 14.30
N GLN A 503 -8.98 -4.71 13.99
CA GLN A 503 -7.98 -5.08 14.99
C GLN A 503 -7.59 -3.92 15.90
N LEU A 504 -7.40 -2.72 15.34
CA LEU A 504 -7.11 -1.50 16.12
C LEU A 504 -8.26 -1.12 17.05
N ARG A 505 -9.51 -1.22 16.57
CA ARG A 505 -10.70 -1.00 17.40
C ARG A 505 -10.79 -2.00 18.55
N LYS A 506 -10.49 -3.27 18.29
CA LYS A 506 -10.43 -4.30 19.33
C LYS A 506 -9.37 -3.97 20.38
N LEU A 507 -8.14 -3.66 19.95
CA LEU A 507 -7.02 -3.33 20.83
C LEU A 507 -7.26 -2.08 21.69
N ARG A 508 -7.98 -1.10 21.17
CA ARG A 508 -8.38 0.10 21.92
C ARG A 508 -9.23 -0.25 23.14
N ASN A 509 -10.09 -1.26 23.02
CA ASN A 509 -11.03 -1.66 24.06
C ASN A 509 -10.46 -2.77 24.98
N GLU A 510 -9.32 -3.37 24.62
CA GLU A 510 -8.64 -4.38 25.45
C GLU A 510 -7.92 -3.72 26.63
N SER A 511 -7.97 -4.37 27.80
CA SER A 511 -7.15 -3.98 28.95
C SER A 511 -5.66 -4.00 28.59
N THR A 512 -4.90 -3.08 29.21
CA THR A 512 -3.43 -3.01 29.11
C THR A 512 -2.75 -3.76 30.26
N ASP A 513 -3.52 -4.39 31.14
CA ASP A 513 -3.01 -5.24 32.22
C ASP A 513 -2.43 -6.53 31.65
N GLY A 514 -1.16 -6.80 31.98
CA GLY A 514 -0.41 -7.94 31.45
C GLY A 514 0.29 -7.71 30.11
N ASP A 515 0.24 -6.50 29.54
CA ASP A 515 1.04 -6.18 28.35
C ASP A 515 2.53 -6.36 28.64
N ALA A 516 3.21 -7.13 27.79
CA ALA A 516 4.63 -7.41 27.93
C ALA A 516 5.50 -6.17 27.67
N VAL A 517 6.64 -6.10 28.35
CA VAL A 517 7.73 -5.17 28.02
C VAL A 517 8.36 -5.60 26.70
N VAL A 518 8.43 -4.69 25.73
CA VAL A 518 9.02 -4.93 24.40
C VAL A 518 10.29 -4.11 24.25
N ILE A 519 11.37 -4.75 23.82
CA ILE A 519 12.66 -4.10 23.60
C ILE A 519 12.96 -4.09 22.12
N LEU A 520 13.10 -2.89 21.58
CA LEU A 520 13.54 -2.67 20.20
C LEU A 520 15.01 -2.33 20.15
N LYS A 521 15.72 -2.89 19.17
CA LYS A 521 17.03 -2.37 18.76
C LYS A 521 16.83 -1.11 17.93
N GLY A 522 17.81 -0.21 17.96
CA GLY A 522 17.77 1.01 17.16
C GLY A 522 17.63 0.72 15.66
N THR A 523 18.20 -0.39 15.18
CA THR A 523 18.12 -0.85 13.79
C THR A 523 16.79 -1.49 13.40
N ASP A 524 15.91 -1.78 14.36
CA ASP A 524 14.59 -2.32 14.05
C ASP A 524 13.73 -1.25 13.35
N PRO A 525 13.01 -1.58 12.25
CA PRO A 525 12.14 -0.61 11.58
C PRO A 525 11.08 -0.02 12.50
N LEU A 526 10.62 -0.75 13.53
CA LEU A 526 9.63 -0.27 14.50
C LEU A 526 10.20 0.77 15.48
N ASN A 527 11.47 1.15 15.34
CA ASN A 527 12.02 2.34 15.98
C ASN A 527 11.34 3.61 15.43
N LEU A 528 10.15 3.91 15.94
CA LEU A 528 9.35 5.09 15.59
C LEU A 528 9.47 6.20 16.66
N ALA A 529 10.49 6.10 17.53
CA ALA A 529 10.82 7.11 18.52
C ALA A 529 11.17 8.44 17.82
N GLY A 530 10.42 9.50 18.13
CA GLY A 530 10.55 10.81 17.49
C GLY A 530 10.05 10.89 16.05
N ILE A 531 9.30 9.88 15.57
CA ILE A 531 8.56 9.93 14.30
C ILE A 531 7.07 10.14 14.60
N ILE A 532 6.47 9.22 15.37
CA ILE A 532 5.06 9.32 15.80
C ILE A 532 4.90 9.58 17.30
N THR A 533 6.00 9.58 18.02
CA THR A 533 6.06 9.73 19.47
C THR A 533 6.77 11.04 19.81
N GLN A 534 6.51 11.60 20.99
CA GLN A 534 6.97 12.95 21.36
C GLN A 534 8.45 13.00 21.78
N GLU A 535 9.09 11.85 22.00
CA GLU A 535 10.45 11.76 22.52
C GLU A 535 11.52 11.99 21.44
N SER A 536 12.76 12.24 21.88
CA SER A 536 13.88 12.48 20.96
C SER A 536 14.17 11.26 20.08
N ARG A 537 14.44 11.50 18.79
CA ARG A 537 14.78 10.45 17.81
C ARG A 537 15.97 9.60 18.26
N VAL A 538 15.81 8.28 18.20
CA VAL A 538 16.87 7.31 18.47
C VAL A 538 17.50 6.87 17.14
N PRO A 539 18.81 7.11 16.91
CA PRO A 539 19.48 6.71 15.68
C PRO A 539 19.44 5.19 15.46
N ALA A 540 19.38 4.79 14.19
CA ALA A 540 19.31 3.39 13.79
C ALA A 540 20.68 2.68 13.84
N LEU A 541 21.25 2.57 15.04
CA LEU A 541 22.52 1.90 15.30
C LEU A 541 22.29 0.59 16.07
N PRO A 542 23.04 -0.49 15.77
CA PRO A 542 22.86 -1.79 16.45
C PRO A 542 23.06 -1.76 17.97
N SER A 543 23.82 -0.78 18.47
CA SER A 543 24.08 -0.59 19.91
C SER A 543 22.92 0.06 20.65
N ASN A 544 22.11 0.86 19.96
CA ASN A 544 21.01 1.61 20.58
C ASN A 544 19.83 0.68 20.88
N ARG A 545 19.10 0.96 21.97
CA ARG A 545 17.93 0.19 22.40
C ARG A 545 16.83 1.10 22.91
N ILE A 546 15.59 0.67 22.77
CA ILE A 546 14.40 1.38 23.23
C ILE A 546 13.49 0.38 23.90
N VAL A 547 12.97 0.73 25.07
CA VAL A 547 12.02 -0.09 25.81
C VAL A 547 10.65 0.54 25.71
N TYR A 548 9.69 -0.29 25.33
CA TYR A 548 8.28 0.04 25.32
C TYR A 548 7.56 -0.77 26.39
N TRP A 549 6.66 -0.10 27.09
CA TRP A 549 5.70 -0.71 28.00
C TRP A 549 4.31 -0.22 27.64
N ARG A 550 3.37 -1.13 27.38
CA ARG A 550 1.99 -0.79 26.94
C ARG A 550 1.93 0.10 25.68
N GLY A 551 2.92 -0.03 24.79
CA GLY A 551 3.03 0.81 23.59
C GLY A 551 3.67 2.18 23.82
N VAL A 552 4.06 2.49 25.06
CA VAL A 552 4.71 3.75 25.44
C VAL A 552 6.21 3.55 25.55
N PRO A 553 7.06 4.42 24.97
CA PRO A 553 8.49 4.38 25.21
C PRO A 553 8.80 4.84 26.64
N VAL A 554 9.38 3.95 27.45
CA VAL A 554 9.68 4.22 28.88
C VAL A 554 11.16 4.46 29.14
N GLY A 555 12.04 3.96 28.27
CA GLY A 555 13.48 4.16 28.40
C GLY A 555 14.23 3.94 27.09
N MET A 556 15.39 4.57 26.97
CA MET A 556 16.28 4.42 25.83
C MET A 556 17.73 4.28 26.27
N TYR A 557 18.49 3.52 25.50
CA TYR A 557 19.93 3.39 25.66
C TYR A 557 20.63 3.88 24.38
N ARG A 558 21.42 4.95 24.50
CA ARG A 558 22.11 5.61 23.39
C ARG A 558 23.43 6.18 23.87
N LYS A 559 24.50 6.09 23.05
CA LYS A 559 25.84 6.63 23.38
C LYS A 559 26.38 6.18 24.76
N GLN A 560 26.11 4.94 25.15
CA GLN A 560 26.50 4.39 26.45
C GLN A 560 25.78 4.97 27.67
N GLU A 561 24.71 5.73 27.45
CA GLU A 561 23.89 6.32 28.50
C GLU A 561 22.46 5.75 28.43
N PHE A 562 21.92 5.41 29.60
CA PHE A 562 20.52 5.07 29.77
C PHE A 562 19.74 6.31 30.16
N ARG A 563 18.62 6.57 29.50
CA ARG A 563 17.72 7.67 29.83
C ARG A 563 16.30 7.14 30.02
N LEU A 564 15.72 7.44 31.17
CA LEU A 564 14.32 7.22 31.48
C LEU A 564 13.48 8.33 30.81
N LEU A 565 12.36 7.97 30.19
CA LEU A 565 11.52 8.90 29.42
C LEU A 565 10.22 9.26 30.16
N LYS A 566 9.75 8.39 31.03
CA LYS A 566 8.62 8.63 31.95
C LYS A 566 9.03 8.26 33.36
N SER A 567 8.41 8.86 34.38
CA SER A 567 8.61 8.45 35.77
C SER A 567 8.11 7.01 35.94
N VAL A 568 9.03 6.12 36.29
CA VAL A 568 8.76 4.71 36.62
C VAL A 568 9.27 4.49 38.05
N THR A 569 8.68 3.58 38.82
CA THR A 569 9.21 3.29 40.17
C THR A 569 10.65 2.77 40.08
N THR A 570 11.45 2.89 41.15
CA THR A 570 12.87 2.49 41.13
C THR A 570 13.06 1.00 40.85
N GLU A 571 12.18 0.15 41.36
CA GLU A 571 12.19 -1.30 41.09
C GLU A 571 11.90 -1.59 39.61
N GLU A 572 10.86 -0.96 39.05
CA GLU A 572 10.53 -1.08 37.62
C GLU A 572 11.65 -0.52 36.74
N GLY A 573 12.27 0.60 37.12
CA GLY A 573 13.43 1.17 36.42
C GLY A 573 14.65 0.24 36.41
N LEU A 574 14.93 -0.44 37.52
CA LEU A 574 15.97 -1.46 37.63
C LEU A 574 15.66 -2.70 36.79
N ILE A 575 14.40 -3.13 36.76
CA ILE A 575 13.93 -4.21 35.89
C ILE A 575 14.11 -3.82 34.42
N LEU A 576 13.74 -2.59 34.02
CA LEU A 576 13.92 -2.08 32.67
C LEU A 576 15.40 -2.02 32.25
N ALA A 577 16.29 -1.60 33.16
CA ALA A 577 17.73 -1.59 32.92
C ALA A 577 18.30 -3.02 32.74
N LYS A 578 17.86 -3.98 33.58
CA LYS A 578 18.23 -5.39 33.44
C LYS A 578 17.72 -5.99 32.13
N LEU A 579 16.46 -5.72 31.79
CA LEU A 579 15.80 -6.18 30.57
C LEU A 579 16.51 -5.66 29.33
N LEU A 580 17.06 -4.45 29.38
CA LEU A 580 17.89 -3.91 28.32
C LEU A 580 19.19 -4.67 28.07
N ASN A 581 19.49 -5.78 28.76
CA ASN A 581 20.71 -6.59 28.61
C ASN A 581 21.95 -5.70 28.64
N MET A 582 21.98 -4.81 29.62
CA MET A 582 23.08 -3.89 29.88
C MET A 582 24.25 -4.67 30.47
N THR A 583 25.47 -4.35 30.03
CA THR A 583 26.69 -4.83 30.70
C THR A 583 26.75 -4.28 32.13
N PRO A 584 27.54 -4.88 33.04
CA PRO A 584 27.64 -4.39 34.43
C PRO A 584 27.99 -2.89 34.56
N GLY A 585 28.80 -2.35 33.64
CA GLY A 585 29.10 -0.92 33.59
C GLY A 585 27.93 -0.05 33.13
N GLU A 586 27.10 -0.56 32.21
CA GLU A 586 25.87 0.09 31.73
C GLU A 586 24.76 0.06 32.81
N MET A 587 24.74 -0.99 33.64
CA MET A 587 23.87 -1.06 34.81
C MET A 587 24.23 0.00 35.85
N ALA A 588 25.51 0.32 36.02
CA ALA A 588 25.97 1.35 36.96
C ALA A 588 25.62 2.78 36.50
N THR A 589 25.54 3.04 35.19
CA THR A 589 25.02 4.33 34.67
C THR A 589 23.50 4.40 34.78
N ALA A 590 22.77 3.32 34.52
CA ALA A 590 21.33 3.27 34.73
C ALA A 590 20.93 3.53 36.21
N ARG A 591 21.65 2.92 37.16
CA ARG A 591 21.46 3.18 38.61
C ARG A 591 21.63 4.67 38.97
N ARG A 592 22.62 5.35 38.38
CA ARG A 592 22.88 6.79 38.62
C ARG A 592 21.77 7.69 38.09
N GLU A 593 21.23 7.39 36.91
CA GLU A 593 20.11 8.16 36.35
C GLU A 593 18.81 7.95 37.13
N LEU A 594 18.51 6.72 37.56
CA LEU A 594 17.36 6.43 38.42
C LEU A 594 17.43 7.18 39.77
N ALA A 595 18.63 7.27 40.36
CA ALA A 595 18.87 8.07 41.56
C ALA A 595 18.67 9.58 41.33
N ARG A 596 18.96 10.08 40.11
CA ARG A 596 18.80 11.50 39.75
C ARG A 596 17.35 11.91 39.52
N THR A 597 16.50 11.00 39.04
CA THR A 597 15.07 11.28 38.75
C THR A 597 14.15 11.21 39.96
N GLY A 598 14.66 10.90 41.16
CA GLY A 598 13.97 11.17 42.43
C GLY A 598 12.96 10.12 42.90
N THR A 599 13.35 8.84 42.97
CA THR A 599 12.55 7.78 43.63
C THR A 599 13.35 6.82 44.53
N ALA A 600 14.49 7.20 45.12
CA ALA A 600 15.04 6.52 46.31
C ALA A 600 16.10 7.37 47.03
N SER A 601 16.10 7.30 48.36
CA SER A 601 17.14 7.81 49.26
C SER A 601 18.48 7.14 49.00
N ALA A 602 19.57 7.86 49.26
CA ALA A 602 20.95 7.54 48.91
C ALA A 602 21.51 6.20 49.46
N GLU A 603 20.75 5.42 50.23
CA GLU A 603 21.25 4.23 50.95
C GLU A 603 21.06 2.90 50.20
N GLU A 604 20.15 2.78 49.22
CA GLU A 604 20.02 1.54 48.40
C GLU A 604 21.01 1.45 47.23
N VAL A 605 21.78 2.51 46.98
CA VAL A 605 22.71 2.64 45.83
C VAL A 605 24.07 1.98 46.11
N ALA A 606 24.35 1.54 47.34
CA ALA A 606 25.66 1.06 47.75
C ALA A 606 25.66 -0.40 48.24
N ASN A 607 25.58 -1.37 47.32
CA ASN A 607 26.48 -2.54 47.38
C ASN A 607 26.42 -3.36 46.06
N PRO A 608 27.53 -4.03 45.71
CA PRO A 608 27.77 -4.63 44.39
C PRO A 608 26.86 -5.81 44.04
#